data_AF-A0A1E5AAQ6-F1
#
_entry.id   AF-A0A1E5AAQ6-F1
#
_cell.length_a   1.000
_cell.length_b   1.000
_cell.length_c   1.000
_cell.angle_alpha   90.00
_cell.angle_beta   90.00
_cell.angle_gamma   90.00
#
_symmetry.space_group_name_H-M   'P 1'
#
loop_
_entity.id
_entity.type
_entity.pdbx_description
1 polymer ?
#
loop_
_entity_poly.entity_id
_entity_poly.type
_entity_poly.pdbx_seq_one_letter_code
_entity_poly.pdbx_strand_id
1 'polypeptide(L)'
;MDDHRTILSEVLGSGDVDVYELESQPNNNVRIFSAVEDILAEFDIPYPGGIPRSGIHLNLWVKGSGSEPDIGRTPMNSSRNNGVLWKERTGSLGFVTFYLERPVEGMLRHSQTNTVSEARIGAEDGIVTDHRGNCWNVRLTNRYSAKLNRIIRKQAVAKIGAMSVLPGAARFWHDGGNFDGHYSNTKNASYYVRVA
;
A
#
# COMPACT_ATOMS: atom_id res chain seq x y z
N MET A 1 9.41 -11.76 1.64
CA MET A 1 8.18 -11.92 2.44
C MET A 1 8.38 -11.44 3.87
N ASP A 2 9.51 -11.71 4.51
CA ASP A 2 9.79 -11.26 5.89
C ASP A 2 9.74 -9.74 6.08
N ASP A 3 10.23 -8.98 5.10
CA ASP A 3 10.12 -7.51 5.08
C ASP A 3 8.65 -7.07 5.21
N HIS A 4 7.77 -7.61 4.36
CA HIS A 4 6.33 -7.32 4.38
C HIS A 4 5.70 -7.71 5.71
N ARG A 5 6.01 -8.92 6.20
CA ARG A 5 5.52 -9.42 7.49
C ARG A 5 5.86 -8.47 8.64
N THR A 6 7.10 -8.00 8.69
CA THR A 6 7.57 -7.11 9.75
C THR A 6 6.85 -5.76 9.70
N ILE A 7 6.71 -5.15 8.51
CA ILE A 7 5.99 -3.88 8.36
C ILE A 7 4.50 -4.04 8.65
N LEU A 8 3.86 -5.10 8.16
CA LEU A 8 2.43 -5.35 8.39
C LEU A 8 2.11 -5.63 9.87
N SER A 9 3.02 -6.30 10.59
CA SER A 9 2.88 -6.53 12.03
C SER A 9 2.85 -5.21 12.81
N GLU A 10 3.71 -4.26 12.44
CA GLU A 10 3.71 -2.90 13.03
C GLU A 10 2.44 -2.11 12.68
N VAL A 11 1.99 -2.21 11.42
CA VAL A 11 0.77 -1.53 10.95
C VAL A 11 -0.45 -2.03 11.74
N LEU A 12 -0.68 -3.34 11.77
CA LEU A 12 -1.83 -3.95 12.46
C LEU A 12 -1.71 -3.83 13.98
N GLY A 13 -0.50 -4.01 14.53
CA GLY A 13 -0.25 -3.96 15.97
C GLY A 13 -0.40 -2.58 16.60
N SER A 14 -0.27 -1.51 15.79
CA SER A 14 -0.42 -0.13 16.30
C SER A 14 -1.85 0.22 16.71
N GLY A 15 -2.85 -0.44 16.13
CA GLY A 15 -4.27 -0.12 16.33
C GLY A 15 -4.72 1.22 15.73
N ASP A 16 -3.82 1.98 15.09
CA ASP A 16 -4.10 3.31 14.54
C ASP A 16 -4.92 3.29 13.25
N VAL A 17 -4.95 2.15 12.56
CA VAL A 17 -5.61 1.97 11.27
C VAL A 17 -6.45 0.71 11.24
N ASP A 18 -7.44 0.71 10.36
CA ASP A 18 -8.03 -0.52 9.82
C ASP A 18 -7.53 -0.72 8.38
N VAL A 19 -7.21 -1.96 8.02
CA VAL A 19 -6.53 -2.29 6.76
C VAL A 19 -7.55 -2.85 5.78
N TYR A 20 -7.77 -2.16 4.67
CA TYR A 20 -8.71 -2.56 3.62
C TYR A 20 -7.97 -2.99 2.36
N GLU A 21 -8.62 -3.84 1.57
CA GLU A 21 -8.29 -3.90 0.14
C GLU A 21 -8.57 -2.54 -0.51
N LEU A 22 -7.67 -2.07 -1.38
CA LEU A 22 -7.96 -0.88 -2.15
C LEU A 22 -9.17 -1.10 -3.06
N GLU A 23 -9.22 -2.27 -3.69
CA GLU A 23 -10.27 -2.69 -4.62
C GLU A 23 -10.56 -4.17 -4.44
N SER A 24 -11.83 -4.56 -4.46
CA SER A 24 -12.24 -5.93 -4.26
C SER A 24 -11.97 -6.81 -5.48
N GLN A 25 -12.04 -8.13 -5.29
CA GLN A 25 -12.24 -9.03 -6.43
C GLN A 25 -13.60 -8.75 -7.09
N PRO A 26 -13.72 -8.99 -8.42
CA PRO A 26 -15.00 -8.90 -9.11
C PRO A 26 -16.13 -9.62 -8.36
N ASN A 27 -17.30 -8.99 -8.25
CA ASN A 27 -18.49 -9.50 -7.54
C ASN A 27 -18.30 -9.79 -6.05
N ASN A 28 -17.24 -9.30 -5.41
CA ASN A 28 -16.99 -9.45 -3.98
C ASN A 28 -16.90 -8.08 -3.30
N ASN A 29 -17.24 -8.02 -2.02
CA ASN A 29 -17.10 -6.79 -1.24
C ASN A 29 -15.61 -6.51 -0.97
N VAL A 30 -15.27 -5.25 -0.72
CA VAL A 30 -13.94 -4.91 -0.17
C VAL A 30 -13.74 -5.62 1.17
N ARG A 31 -12.62 -6.31 1.33
CA ARG A 31 -12.27 -6.96 2.59
C ARG A 31 -11.53 -6.03 3.55
N ILE A 32 -11.68 -6.34 4.83
CA ILE A 32 -10.90 -5.77 5.94
C ILE A 32 -10.00 -6.88 6.47
N PHE A 33 -8.72 -6.58 6.60
CA PHE A 33 -7.72 -7.52 7.11
C PHE A 33 -7.43 -7.23 8.58
N SER A 34 -7.38 -8.30 9.37
CA SER A 34 -7.01 -8.24 10.80
C SER A 34 -5.75 -9.04 11.13
N ALA A 35 -5.29 -9.89 10.22
CA ALA A 35 -4.07 -10.68 10.38
C ALA A 35 -3.08 -10.47 9.23
N VAL A 36 -1.79 -10.52 9.57
CA VAL A 36 -0.69 -10.41 8.58
C VAL A 36 -0.77 -11.54 7.55
N GLU A 37 -1.10 -12.75 7.99
CA GLU A 37 -1.16 -13.92 7.09
C GLU A 37 -2.22 -13.78 6.01
N ASP A 38 -3.38 -13.23 6.36
CA ASP A 38 -4.47 -13.02 5.41
C ASP A 38 -4.04 -12.06 4.29
N ILE A 39 -3.26 -11.02 4.64
CA ILE A 39 -2.70 -10.10 3.66
C ILE A 39 -1.65 -10.81 2.82
N LEU A 40 -0.71 -11.55 3.42
CA LEU A 40 0.37 -12.19 2.68
C LEU A 40 -0.15 -13.29 1.74
N ALA A 41 -1.21 -13.99 2.11
CA ALA A 41 -1.88 -14.99 1.28
C ALA A 41 -2.46 -14.39 -0.02
N GLU A 42 -2.73 -13.08 -0.06
CA GLU A 42 -3.21 -12.41 -1.28
C GLU A 42 -2.22 -12.47 -2.42
N PHE A 43 -0.93 -12.59 -2.15
CA PHE A 43 0.06 -12.77 -3.20
C PHE A 43 -0.13 -14.10 -3.94
N ASP A 44 -0.69 -15.12 -3.28
CA ASP A 44 -0.84 -16.45 -3.84
C ASP A 44 -2.15 -16.63 -4.62
N ILE A 45 -3.03 -15.63 -4.58
CA ILE A 45 -4.23 -15.58 -5.40
C ILE A 45 -3.85 -15.04 -6.79
N PRO A 46 -3.95 -15.84 -7.87
CA PRO A 46 -3.61 -15.35 -9.20
C PRO A 46 -4.64 -14.32 -9.70
N TYR A 47 -4.22 -13.50 -10.66
CA TYR A 47 -5.15 -12.70 -11.45
C TYR A 47 -6.02 -13.61 -12.35
N PRO A 48 -7.16 -13.11 -12.86
CA PRO A 48 -7.89 -13.76 -13.94
C PRO A 48 -6.94 -14.10 -15.10
N GLY A 49 -6.86 -15.38 -15.46
CA GLY A 49 -5.88 -15.89 -16.43
C GLY A 49 -4.68 -16.63 -15.82
N GLY A 50 -4.63 -16.80 -14.50
CA GLY A 50 -3.62 -17.63 -13.82
C GLY A 50 -2.28 -16.93 -13.57
N ILE A 51 -2.17 -15.64 -13.91
CA ILE A 51 -0.95 -14.86 -13.75
C ILE A 51 -0.70 -14.62 -12.26
N PRO A 52 0.48 -14.97 -11.71
CA PRO A 52 0.81 -14.69 -10.32
C PRO A 52 0.73 -13.20 -10.01
N ARG A 53 0.19 -12.83 -8.84
CA ARG A 53 0.25 -11.44 -8.40
C ARG A 53 1.68 -11.05 -8.05
N SER A 54 2.11 -9.91 -8.59
CA SER A 54 3.34 -9.23 -8.18
C SER A 54 3.08 -8.25 -7.04
N GLY A 55 1.84 -7.75 -6.90
CA GLY A 55 1.53 -6.75 -5.91
C GLY A 55 0.18 -6.94 -5.20
N ILE A 56 0.08 -6.39 -4.00
CA ILE A 56 -1.15 -6.23 -3.22
C ILE A 56 -1.38 -4.73 -3.00
N HIS A 57 -2.61 -4.28 -3.23
CA HIS A 57 -2.99 -2.90 -3.03
C HIS A 57 -3.89 -2.77 -1.80
N LEU A 58 -3.37 -2.11 -0.77
CA LEU A 58 -4.08 -1.87 0.47
C LEU A 58 -4.41 -0.39 0.62
N ASN A 59 -5.42 -0.11 1.42
CA ASN A 59 -5.78 1.21 1.87
C ASN A 59 -5.92 1.18 3.40
N LEU A 60 -5.11 1.97 4.09
CA LEU A 60 -5.04 2.04 5.55
C LEU A 60 -5.93 3.20 6.01
N TRP A 61 -7.13 2.89 6.50
CA TRP A 61 -8.04 3.92 7.01
C TRP A 61 -7.54 4.39 8.38
N VAL A 62 -7.22 5.68 8.50
CA VAL A 62 -6.68 6.24 9.74
C VAL A 62 -7.81 6.57 10.70
N LYS A 63 -7.82 5.91 11.86
CA LYS A 63 -8.89 6.09 12.85
C LYS A 63 -8.93 7.54 13.34
N GLY A 64 -10.13 8.09 13.41
CA GLY A 64 -10.35 9.50 13.78
C GLY A 64 -10.01 10.50 12.67
N SER A 65 -9.70 10.05 11.45
CA SER A 65 -9.45 10.96 10.31
C SER A 65 -10.73 11.50 9.67
N GLY A 66 -11.91 11.05 10.08
CA GLY A 66 -13.19 11.52 9.54
C GLY A 66 -14.32 10.56 9.87
N SER A 67 -15.36 10.58 9.04
CA SER A 67 -16.46 9.60 9.09
C SER A 67 -15.98 8.18 8.75
N GLU A 68 -16.93 7.23 8.79
CA GLU A 68 -16.68 5.88 8.29
C GLU A 68 -16.14 5.89 6.84
N PRO A 69 -15.27 4.93 6.49
CA PRO A 69 -14.67 4.87 5.17
C PRO A 69 -15.72 4.65 4.09
N ASP A 70 -15.68 5.47 3.04
CA ASP A 70 -16.56 5.32 1.87
C ASP A 70 -16.10 4.11 1.04
N ILE A 71 -17.03 3.19 0.74
CA ILE A 71 -16.80 2.05 -0.15
C ILE A 71 -17.76 2.20 -1.33
N GLY A 72 -17.21 2.57 -2.48
CA GLY A 72 -17.97 2.78 -3.70
C GLY A 72 -18.13 1.48 -4.49
N ARG A 73 -19.35 1.19 -4.94
CA ARG A 73 -19.64 0.07 -5.86
C ARG A 73 -19.79 0.59 -7.29
N THR A 74 -18.95 0.11 -8.19
CA THR A 74 -19.01 0.44 -9.61
C THR A 74 -19.69 -0.70 -10.38
N PRO A 75 -20.83 -0.47 -11.05
CA PRO A 75 -21.43 -1.47 -11.91
C PRO A 75 -20.55 -1.71 -13.14
N MET A 76 -20.43 -2.96 -13.56
CA MET A 76 -19.69 -3.38 -14.75
C MET A 76 -20.64 -3.91 -15.81
N ASN A 77 -20.32 -3.69 -17.08
CA ASN A 77 -21.09 -4.29 -18.16
C ASN A 77 -20.72 -5.78 -18.27
N SER A 78 -21.63 -6.66 -17.83
CA SER A 78 -21.41 -8.10 -17.77
C SER A 78 -21.05 -8.74 -19.11
N SER A 79 -21.62 -8.24 -20.21
CA SER A 79 -21.32 -8.71 -21.58
C SER A 79 -19.87 -8.44 -22.00
N ARG A 80 -19.23 -7.43 -21.40
CA ARG A 80 -17.84 -7.02 -21.70
C ARG A 80 -16.84 -7.50 -20.64
N ASN A 81 -17.32 -8.04 -19.53
CA ASN A 81 -16.48 -8.38 -18.38
C ASN A 81 -16.70 -9.82 -17.90
N ASN A 82 -16.96 -10.75 -18.83
CA ASN A 82 -17.08 -12.19 -18.53
C ASN A 82 -18.05 -12.50 -17.37
N GLY A 83 -19.20 -11.82 -17.33
CA GLY A 83 -20.21 -12.04 -16.29
C GLY A 83 -19.97 -11.28 -14.98
N VAL A 84 -18.92 -10.45 -14.88
CA VAL A 84 -18.74 -9.54 -13.74
C VAL A 84 -19.81 -8.46 -13.76
N LEU A 85 -20.51 -8.31 -12.64
CA LEU A 85 -21.64 -7.40 -12.46
C LEU A 85 -21.19 -6.09 -11.81
N TRP A 86 -20.23 -6.14 -10.89
CA TRP A 86 -19.76 -4.98 -10.14
C TRP A 86 -18.39 -5.21 -9.50
N LYS A 87 -17.78 -4.11 -9.05
CA LYS A 87 -16.55 -4.12 -8.27
C LYS A 87 -16.60 -3.00 -7.22
N GLU A 88 -16.04 -3.26 -6.04
CA GLU A 88 -15.97 -2.26 -4.97
C GLU A 88 -14.58 -1.68 -4.84
N ARG A 89 -14.53 -0.40 -4.45
CA ARG A 89 -13.30 0.32 -4.20
C ARG A 89 -13.48 1.23 -3.00
N THR A 90 -12.49 1.24 -2.12
CA THR A 90 -12.37 2.25 -1.09
C THR A 90 -12.23 3.67 -1.68
N GLY A 91 -12.76 4.65 -0.96
CA GLY A 91 -12.56 6.07 -1.26
C GLY A 91 -11.11 6.53 -1.06
N SER A 92 -10.88 7.83 -1.19
CA SER A 92 -9.55 8.44 -1.05
C SER A 92 -9.34 9.20 0.25
N LEU A 93 -10.41 9.71 0.87
CA LEU A 93 -10.35 10.49 2.09
C LEU A 93 -10.17 9.59 3.32
N GLY A 94 -9.32 10.04 4.25
CA GLY A 94 -8.99 9.30 5.47
C GLY A 94 -8.02 8.12 5.27
N PHE A 95 -7.65 7.80 4.03
CA PHE A 95 -6.81 6.64 3.70
C PHE A 95 -5.35 6.98 3.43
N VAL A 96 -4.46 6.08 3.85
CA VAL A 96 -3.10 5.94 3.32
C VAL A 96 -3.05 4.73 2.40
N THR A 97 -2.81 4.97 1.11
CA THR A 97 -2.60 3.91 0.15
C THR A 97 -1.26 3.24 0.40
N PHE A 98 -1.25 1.90 0.41
CA PHE A 98 -0.06 1.10 0.68
C PHE A 98 0.03 -0.08 -0.27
N TYR A 99 0.99 -0.03 -1.18
CA TYR A 99 1.23 -1.06 -2.18
C TYR A 99 2.44 -1.89 -1.79
N LEU A 100 2.23 -3.20 -1.71
CA LEU A 100 3.26 -4.18 -1.44
C LEU A 100 3.59 -4.90 -2.73
N GLU A 101 4.87 -5.00 -3.06
CA GLU A 101 5.37 -5.66 -4.26
C GLU A 101 6.26 -6.85 -3.86
N ARG A 102 6.17 -7.96 -4.58
CA ARG A 102 7.07 -9.11 -4.45
C ARG A 102 7.80 -9.35 -5.77
N PRO A 103 8.98 -10.01 -5.73
CA PRO A 103 9.66 -10.35 -6.96
C PRO A 103 8.83 -11.28 -7.85
N VAL A 104 8.82 -11.01 -9.15
CA VAL A 104 8.22 -11.86 -10.18
C VAL A 104 9.15 -11.84 -11.40
N GLU A 105 9.46 -13.00 -11.96
CA GLU A 105 10.30 -13.13 -13.18
C GLU A 105 11.65 -12.40 -13.10
N GLY A 106 12.32 -12.48 -11.93
CA GLY A 106 13.63 -11.83 -11.73
C GLY A 106 13.56 -10.30 -11.59
N MET A 107 12.36 -9.72 -11.53
CA MET A 107 12.13 -8.29 -11.36
C MET A 107 11.41 -8.01 -10.03
N LEU A 108 11.79 -6.94 -9.35
CA LEU A 108 11.08 -6.40 -8.19
C LEU A 108 10.73 -4.93 -8.43
N ARG A 109 9.43 -4.62 -8.38
CA ARG A 109 8.92 -3.25 -8.38
C ARG A 109 9.00 -2.64 -6.98
N HIS A 110 8.98 -1.32 -6.91
CA HIS A 110 8.99 -0.61 -5.64
C HIS A 110 7.62 -0.64 -4.97
N SER A 111 7.57 -1.15 -3.74
CA SER A 111 6.44 -0.95 -2.83
C SER A 111 6.31 0.54 -2.48
N GLN A 112 5.10 1.07 -2.39
CA GLN A 112 4.91 2.51 -2.21
C GLN A 112 3.77 2.86 -1.26
N THR A 113 3.91 3.98 -0.57
CA THR A 113 2.84 4.61 0.21
C THR A 113 2.41 5.90 -0.44
N ASN A 114 1.11 6.20 -0.47
CA ASN A 114 0.60 7.47 -0.98
C ASN A 114 -0.53 8.00 -0.08
N THR A 115 -0.66 9.33 -0.02
CA THR A 115 -1.77 10.03 0.65
C THR A 115 -2.20 11.22 -0.16
N VAL A 116 -3.45 11.64 0.03
CA VAL A 116 -3.89 12.94 -0.47
C VAL A 116 -3.28 14.03 0.40
N SER A 117 -2.55 14.97 -0.21
CA SER A 117 -1.97 16.10 0.50
C SER A 117 -3.01 17.19 0.78
N GLU A 118 -2.80 17.97 1.85
CA GLU A 118 -3.65 19.13 2.21
C GLU A 118 -3.81 20.08 1.01
N ALA A 119 -2.70 20.42 0.34
CA ALA A 119 -2.69 21.30 -0.83
C ALA A 119 -3.49 20.75 -2.02
N ARG A 120 -3.44 19.43 -2.25
CA ARG A 120 -4.14 18.81 -3.39
C ARG A 120 -5.65 18.86 -3.23
N ILE A 121 -6.14 18.78 -2.00
CA ILE A 121 -7.57 18.70 -1.71
C ILE A 121 -8.17 20.02 -1.19
N GLY A 122 -7.36 21.08 -1.13
CA GLY A 122 -7.81 22.39 -0.65
C GLY A 122 -8.24 22.35 0.82
N ALA A 123 -7.54 21.58 1.66
CA ALA A 123 -7.87 21.49 3.08
C ALA A 123 -7.53 22.81 3.80
N GLU A 124 -8.49 23.33 4.56
CA GLU A 124 -8.33 24.50 5.43
C GLU A 124 -7.99 24.02 6.84
N ASP A 125 -6.89 24.51 7.41
CA ASP A 125 -6.35 24.05 8.71
C ASP A 125 -6.14 22.52 8.83
N GLY A 126 -5.98 21.84 7.69
CA GLY A 126 -5.83 20.39 7.61
C GLY A 126 -7.14 19.61 7.65
N ILE A 127 -8.28 20.31 7.59
CA ILE A 127 -9.62 19.74 7.48
C ILE A 127 -10.16 19.97 6.06
N VAL A 128 -10.85 18.96 5.50
CA VAL A 128 -11.65 19.14 4.29
C VAL A 128 -13.06 18.60 4.51
N THR A 129 -14.05 19.33 4.03
CA THR A 129 -15.44 18.88 4.04
C THR A 129 -15.80 18.30 2.68
N ASP A 130 -16.27 17.05 2.65
CA ASP A 130 -16.69 16.42 1.40
C ASP A 130 -18.08 16.90 0.94
N HIS A 131 -18.52 16.44 -0.24
CA HIS A 131 -19.82 16.79 -0.82
C HIS A 131 -21.03 16.32 0.00
N ARG A 132 -20.83 15.41 0.97
CA ARG A 132 -21.86 14.93 1.90
C ARG A 132 -21.86 15.69 3.21
N GLY A 133 -20.96 16.66 3.38
CA GLY A 133 -20.82 17.45 4.60
C GLY A 133 -19.95 16.79 5.68
N ASN A 134 -19.26 15.67 5.38
CA ASN A 134 -18.36 15.05 6.36
C ASN A 134 -17.03 15.80 6.41
N CYS A 135 -16.53 16.04 7.62
CA CYS A 135 -15.23 16.65 7.83
C CYS A 135 -14.14 15.58 7.96
N TRP A 136 -13.04 15.78 7.22
CA TRP A 136 -11.91 14.86 7.17
C TRP A 136 -10.62 15.54 7.60
N ASN A 137 -9.92 14.97 8.58
CA ASN A 137 -8.63 15.42 9.08
C ASN A 137 -7.48 14.85 8.23
N VAL A 138 -7.19 15.54 7.14
CA VAL A 138 -6.12 15.20 6.19
C VAL A 138 -4.74 15.24 6.87
N ARG A 139 -4.56 16.15 7.84
CA ARG A 139 -3.30 16.26 8.59
C ARG A 139 -3.02 15.00 9.41
N LEU A 140 -4.04 14.37 9.99
CA LEU A 140 -3.90 13.11 10.71
C LEU A 140 -3.45 11.98 9.77
N THR A 141 -4.07 11.87 8.60
CA THR A 141 -3.68 10.90 7.56
C THR A 141 -2.23 11.11 7.11
N ASN A 142 -1.82 12.36 6.88
CA ASN A 142 -0.44 12.70 6.52
C ASN A 142 0.57 12.38 7.62
N ARG A 143 0.22 12.64 8.90
CA ARG A 143 1.06 12.25 10.04
C ARG A 143 1.24 10.74 10.13
N TYR A 144 0.18 9.97 9.92
CA TYR A 144 0.26 8.52 9.90
C TYR A 144 1.16 8.02 8.75
N SER A 145 0.99 8.55 7.54
CA SER A 145 1.86 8.24 6.40
C SER A 145 3.33 8.54 6.68
N ALA A 146 3.63 9.68 7.33
CA ALA A 146 4.99 10.01 7.75
C ALA A 146 5.53 9.03 8.82
N LYS A 147 4.68 8.59 9.77
CA LYS A 147 5.03 7.55 10.76
C LYS A 147 5.35 6.23 10.07
N LEU A 148 4.51 5.76 9.16
CA LEU A 148 4.73 4.52 8.40
C LEU A 148 6.05 4.57 7.62
N ASN A 149 6.31 5.67 6.91
CA ASN A 149 7.57 5.86 6.20
C ASN A 149 8.79 5.85 7.12
N ARG A 150 8.66 6.36 8.35
CA ARG A 150 9.73 6.28 9.36
C ARG A 150 9.97 4.84 9.82
N ILE A 151 8.91 4.04 9.99
CA ILE A 151 9.02 2.61 10.33
C ILE A 151 9.78 1.88 9.22
N ILE A 152 9.38 2.06 7.97
CA ILE A 152 10.04 1.46 6.79
C ILE A 152 11.53 1.85 6.75
N ARG A 153 11.85 3.15 6.89
CA ARG A 153 13.24 3.62 6.87
C ARG A 153 14.09 3.05 8.00
N LYS A 154 13.53 2.86 9.21
CA LYS A 154 14.26 2.25 10.34
C LYS A 154 14.67 0.81 10.07
N GLN A 155 13.91 0.08 9.25
CA GLN A 155 14.20 -1.31 8.91
C GLN A 155 15.12 -1.42 7.68
N ALA A 156 15.32 -0.34 6.93
CA ALA A 156 16.14 -0.32 5.74
C ALA A 156 17.62 -0.59 6.02
N VAL A 157 18.26 -1.33 5.14
CA VAL A 157 19.69 -1.67 5.18
C VAL A 157 20.51 -0.90 4.14
N ALA A 158 19.84 -0.36 3.12
CA ALA A 158 20.45 0.52 2.14
C ALA A 158 19.42 1.52 1.59
N LYS A 159 19.90 2.43 0.75
CA LYS A 159 19.05 3.30 -0.08
C LYS A 159 19.52 3.31 -1.52
N ILE A 160 18.57 3.45 -2.44
CA ILE A 160 18.81 3.71 -3.86
C ILE A 160 17.99 4.94 -4.25
N GLY A 161 18.68 6.06 -4.53
CA GLY A 161 18.02 7.36 -4.63
C GLY A 161 17.26 7.71 -3.34
N ALA A 162 15.94 7.94 -3.47
CA ALA A 162 15.05 8.21 -2.35
C ALA A 162 14.41 6.94 -1.74
N MET A 163 14.64 5.76 -2.34
CA MET A 163 13.99 4.52 -1.93
C MET A 163 14.76 3.83 -0.81
N SER A 164 14.01 3.30 0.15
CA SER A 164 14.54 2.47 1.22
C SER A 164 14.62 1.01 0.77
N VAL A 165 15.79 0.41 0.89
CA VAL A 165 15.99 -1.02 0.56
C VAL A 165 15.97 -1.81 1.86
N LEU A 166 14.95 -2.66 2.00
CA LEU A 166 14.78 -3.56 3.13
C LEU A 166 15.65 -4.83 3.00
N PRO A 167 15.91 -5.59 4.07
CA PRO A 167 16.82 -6.74 4.06
C PRO A 167 16.52 -7.79 2.99
N GLY A 168 15.25 -8.16 2.81
CA GLY A 168 14.82 -9.12 1.78
C GLY A 168 15.02 -8.58 0.36
N ALA A 169 14.70 -7.31 0.12
CA ALA A 169 14.96 -6.66 -1.17
C ALA A 169 16.47 -6.57 -1.48
N ALA A 170 17.31 -6.29 -0.48
CA ALA A 170 18.76 -6.27 -0.64
C ALA A 170 19.32 -7.66 -1.00
N ARG A 171 18.80 -8.71 -0.37
CA ARG A 171 19.16 -10.10 -0.68
C ARG A 171 18.76 -10.48 -2.10
N PHE A 172 17.52 -10.18 -2.49
CA PHE A 172 17.03 -10.40 -3.86
C PHE A 172 17.95 -9.76 -4.91
N TRP A 173 18.41 -8.53 -4.67
CA TRP A 173 19.33 -7.84 -5.57
C TRP A 173 20.73 -8.49 -5.59
N HIS A 174 21.27 -8.85 -4.43
CA HIS A 174 22.55 -9.56 -4.31
C HIS A 174 22.54 -10.89 -5.07
N ASP A 175 21.40 -11.59 -5.07
CA ASP A 175 21.22 -12.89 -5.74
C ASP A 175 20.98 -12.76 -7.26
N GLY A 176 21.18 -11.57 -7.82
CA GLY A 176 21.09 -11.30 -9.26
C GLY A 176 19.71 -10.85 -9.74
N GLY A 177 18.76 -10.64 -8.83
CA GLY A 177 17.49 -10.01 -9.14
C GLY A 177 17.65 -8.54 -9.53
N ASN A 178 16.69 -7.98 -10.26
CA ASN A 178 16.75 -6.61 -10.74
C ASN A 178 15.59 -5.77 -10.23
N PHE A 179 15.85 -4.51 -9.91
CA PHE A 179 14.79 -3.55 -9.61
C PHE A 179 14.26 -2.94 -10.90
N ASP A 180 12.95 -2.71 -10.97
CA ASP A 180 12.30 -2.19 -12.18
C ASP A 180 12.91 -0.86 -12.68
N GLY A 181 13.32 -0.89 -13.96
CA GLY A 181 13.43 0.18 -14.98
C GLY A 181 14.17 1.47 -14.66
N HIS A 182 13.83 2.14 -13.57
CA HIS A 182 14.36 3.46 -13.22
C HIS A 182 15.64 3.39 -12.39
N TYR A 183 15.92 2.25 -11.75
CA TYR A 183 16.98 2.14 -10.76
C TYR A 183 17.97 0.99 -11.01
N SER A 184 17.69 0.13 -11.98
CA SER A 184 18.59 -0.94 -12.45
C SER A 184 19.96 -0.42 -12.90
N ASN A 185 20.02 0.82 -13.39
CA ASN A 185 21.24 1.48 -13.84
C ASN A 185 21.97 2.28 -12.74
N THR A 186 21.37 2.46 -11.56
CA THR A 186 22.00 3.18 -10.44
C THR A 186 22.85 2.21 -9.62
N LYS A 187 24.11 1.99 -10.02
CA LYS A 187 25.08 1.14 -9.30
C LYS A 187 25.46 1.61 -7.89
N ASN A 188 24.86 2.71 -7.39
CA ASN A 188 25.28 3.38 -6.17
C ASN A 188 24.27 3.17 -5.03
N ALA A 189 24.07 1.92 -4.62
CA ALA A 189 23.41 1.65 -3.34
C ALA A 189 24.31 2.17 -2.21
N SER A 190 23.78 3.11 -1.41
CA SER A 190 24.46 3.53 -0.18
C SER A 190 23.95 2.66 0.95
N TYR A 191 24.79 1.76 1.46
CA TYR A 191 24.45 0.94 2.62
C TYR A 191 24.45 1.79 3.89
N TYR A 192 23.48 1.55 4.77
CA TYR A 192 23.51 2.13 6.11
C TYR A 192 24.55 1.36 6.93
N VAL A 193 25.59 2.05 7.40
CA VAL A 193 26.53 1.48 8.37
C VAL A 193 25.75 1.31 9.67
N ARG A 194 25.44 0.06 10.05
CA ARG A 194 24.95 -0.22 11.40
C ARG A 194 26.13 0.00 12.35
N VAL A 195 26.09 1.08 13.12
CA VAL A 195 26.93 1.21 14.31
C VAL A 195 26.46 0.12 15.26
N ALA A 196 27.34 -0.84 15.54
CA ALA A 196 27.10 -1.97 16.44
C ALA A 196 26.91 -1.50 17.88
#